data_AF-A0A5B0VQP7-F1
#
_entry.id   AF-A0A5B0VQP7-F1
#
_cell.length_a   1.000
_cell.length_b   1.000
_cell.length_c   1.000
_cell.angle_alpha   90.00
_cell.angle_beta   90.00
_cell.angle_gamma   90.00
#
_symmetry.space_group_name_H-M   'P 1'
#
loop_
_entity.id
_entity.type
_entity.pdbx_description
1 polymer ?
#
loop_
_entity_poly.entity_id
_entity_poly.type
_entity_poly.pdbx_seq_one_letter_code
_entity_poly.pdbx_strand_id
1 'polypeptide(L)'
;MRIISTGLSMIAKKVAFLVVGCWLFSTSLSAAVIPPTAGPHTVSFSADQLTVKDSGTGYSAVVQVESRLTVGVLIGEPVFTCVASWKLLSVYAGDDGFDAGLTGSSQGSFSVTKLPASVLNDIVLYDVDIAYPLAPGLAIKNNRLMLCDAGIMKTAGSNKPSFNFPSSPSWSELFWNDISDRYEEPQRAKELYVDMLSAYEERSSEKSGFFSWMSSPADKWPASVQSASINLWAVKSWLRKSVRESAERAQREAEAFEKKKTTLVDRNGKAGDDAFDSFMTAVYQKDKAKRTFAELDQKKATKPDNAAADREKMIASLPNSTCADSESLARINGDWEAGGKMQKALGACAGQSFTAEFVATEECGGEYEHHGLGFGGPTISYFCGWSKHYFADRNGRQLTPAVYSLTTGFSDDGFAAVLKGDIDFDHSGWIRSTGDWQVINRHFDVVKSLDSTRYYVVHQSFRGNRLIFLDRDTNKYGALDGRFNVVIPAKYDSLDRFDAKLGTAKACNKTSRGKSECAQIDMRGKPTTAFR
;
A
#
# COMPACT_ATOMS: atom_id res chain seq x y z
N MET A 1 -29.95 -77.54 -43.62
CA MET A 1 -28.53 -77.62 -43.19
C MET A 1 -28.47 -77.08 -41.76
N ARG A 2 -28.08 -77.94 -40.80
CA ARG A 2 -27.81 -77.80 -39.33
C ARG A 2 -28.32 -76.52 -38.60
N ILE A 3 -29.24 -76.52 -37.61
CA ILE A 3 -29.42 -77.25 -36.33
C ILE A 3 -28.53 -76.73 -35.16
N ILE A 4 -29.20 -76.14 -34.13
CA ILE A 4 -28.91 -76.10 -32.66
C ILE A 4 -27.67 -75.25 -32.23
N SER A 5 -27.59 -74.50 -31.11
CA SER A 5 -28.07 -74.66 -29.74
C SER A 5 -27.95 -73.36 -28.93
N THR A 6 -28.89 -73.13 -28.02
CA THR A 6 -28.72 -72.42 -26.75
C THR A 6 -27.82 -73.21 -25.78
N GLY A 7 -27.14 -72.53 -24.85
CA GLY A 7 -26.42 -73.18 -23.74
C GLY A 7 -25.89 -72.23 -22.66
N LEU A 8 -26.52 -72.28 -21.49
CA LEU A 8 -26.08 -71.74 -20.20
C LEU A 8 -24.66 -72.21 -19.80
N SER A 9 -23.98 -71.46 -18.91
CA SER A 9 -23.66 -71.88 -17.52
C SER A 9 -22.29 -71.44 -16.97
N MET A 10 -22.26 -71.26 -15.63
CA MET A 10 -21.15 -71.15 -14.66
C MET A 10 -20.41 -69.81 -14.59
N ILE A 11 -20.69 -68.95 -13.59
CA ILE A 11 -20.32 -69.07 -12.15
C ILE A 11 -18.83 -69.32 -11.95
N ALA A 12 -18.07 -68.23 -11.78
CA ALA A 12 -16.83 -68.23 -11.02
C ALA A 12 -16.79 -66.97 -10.14
N LYS A 13 -17.27 -67.13 -8.90
CA LYS A 13 -17.08 -66.15 -7.82
C LYS A 13 -15.59 -66.06 -7.50
N LYS A 14 -14.92 -64.97 -7.88
CA LYS A 14 -13.67 -64.54 -7.25
C LYS A 14 -14.02 -63.54 -6.15
N VAL A 15 -14.00 -64.03 -4.92
CA VAL A 15 -13.93 -63.23 -3.70
C VAL A 15 -12.55 -62.58 -3.68
N ALA A 16 -12.48 -61.30 -4.04
CA ALA A 16 -11.32 -60.46 -3.75
C ALA A 16 -11.59 -59.74 -2.43
N PHE A 17 -10.90 -60.18 -1.38
CA PHE A 17 -10.78 -59.47 -0.11
C PHE A 17 -10.17 -58.09 -0.39
N LEU A 18 -11.02 -57.05 -0.42
CA LEU A 18 -10.59 -55.66 -0.40
C LEU A 18 -10.40 -55.29 1.07
N VAL A 19 -9.17 -55.51 1.57
CA VAL A 19 -8.72 -54.94 2.84
C VAL A 19 -8.69 -53.44 2.64
N VAL A 20 -9.73 -52.77 3.15
CA VAL A 20 -9.79 -51.32 3.32
C VAL A 20 -8.75 -50.95 4.38
N GLY A 21 -7.49 -50.80 3.94
CA GLY A 21 -6.44 -50.16 4.70
C GLY A 21 -6.77 -48.68 4.81
N CYS A 22 -7.47 -48.32 5.88
CA CYS A 22 -7.71 -46.95 6.31
C CYS A 22 -6.38 -46.32 6.75
N TRP A 23 -5.51 -46.01 5.78
CA TRP A 23 -4.40 -45.09 5.97
C TRP A 23 -4.98 -43.70 6.01
N LEU A 24 -5.35 -43.26 7.21
CA LEU A 24 -5.49 -41.86 7.55
C LEU A 24 -4.12 -41.20 7.29
N PHE A 25 -3.90 -40.74 6.06
CA PHE A 25 -2.92 -39.70 5.78
C PHE A 25 -3.43 -38.43 6.47
N SER A 26 -3.17 -38.32 7.77
CA SER A 26 -3.11 -37.03 8.45
C SER A 26 -1.93 -36.27 7.86
N THR A 27 -2.12 -35.68 6.68
CA THR A 27 -1.26 -34.62 6.19
C THR A 27 -1.40 -33.48 7.18
N SER A 28 -0.44 -33.38 8.10
CA SER A 28 -0.27 -32.19 8.91
C SER A 28 -0.10 -31.02 7.96
N LEU A 29 -1.16 -30.21 7.83
CA LEU A 29 -1.15 -28.88 7.22
C LEU A 29 -0.08 -28.07 7.96
N SER A 30 1.15 -28.18 7.49
CA SER A 30 2.25 -27.37 7.96
C SER A 30 1.95 -25.99 7.41
N ALA A 31 1.53 -25.07 8.28
CA ALA A 31 1.30 -23.68 7.91
C ALA A 31 2.55 -23.19 7.16
N ALA A 32 2.37 -22.76 5.91
CA ALA A 32 3.48 -22.27 5.09
C ALA A 32 4.16 -21.11 5.83
N VAL A 33 5.41 -21.31 6.23
CA VAL A 33 6.20 -20.28 6.92
C VAL A 33 6.77 -19.36 5.86
N ILE A 34 6.17 -18.18 5.70
CA ILE A 34 6.73 -17.11 4.87
C ILE A 34 8.03 -16.66 5.54
N PRO A 35 9.19 -16.67 4.84
CA PRO A 35 10.42 -16.17 5.42
C PRO A 35 10.25 -14.69 5.79
N PRO A 36 10.87 -14.21 6.89
CA PRO A 36 10.74 -12.82 7.33
C PRO A 36 11.27 -11.83 6.30
N THR A 37 12.03 -12.29 5.30
CA THR A 37 12.37 -11.49 4.13
C THR A 37 12.27 -12.37 2.88
N ALA A 38 11.37 -12.01 1.98
CA ALA A 38 11.26 -12.58 0.65
C ALA A 38 11.62 -11.49 -0.36
N GLY A 39 12.48 -11.83 -1.33
CA GLY A 39 12.90 -10.89 -2.36
C GLY A 39 11.72 -10.37 -3.20
N PRO A 40 11.90 -9.28 -3.94
CA PRO A 40 10.85 -8.75 -4.81
C PRO A 40 10.55 -9.70 -5.97
N HIS A 41 9.27 -9.97 -6.20
CA HIS A 41 8.71 -10.64 -7.37
C HIS A 41 7.93 -9.62 -8.20
N THR A 42 8.32 -9.42 -9.46
CA THR A 42 7.65 -8.49 -10.38
C THR A 42 6.85 -9.24 -11.43
N VAL A 43 5.58 -8.86 -11.60
CA VAL A 43 4.66 -9.44 -12.57
C VAL A 43 4.08 -8.34 -13.46
N SER A 44 4.01 -8.63 -14.77
CA SER A 44 3.44 -7.73 -15.78
C SER A 44 2.01 -8.13 -16.13
N PHE A 45 1.12 -7.14 -16.21
CA PHE A 45 -0.29 -7.32 -16.48
C PHE A 45 -0.69 -6.78 -17.86
N SER A 46 -1.80 -7.29 -18.39
CA SER A 46 -2.31 -6.89 -19.70
C SER A 46 -2.81 -5.47 -19.64
N ALA A 47 -2.74 -4.79 -20.78
CA ALA A 47 -3.30 -3.46 -20.86
C ALA A 47 -4.83 -3.56 -20.76
N ASP A 48 -5.42 -2.87 -19.79
CA ASP A 48 -6.86 -2.76 -19.62
C ASP A 48 -7.38 -1.52 -20.36
N GLN A 49 -8.61 -1.57 -20.88
CA GLN A 49 -9.25 -0.42 -21.54
C GLN A 49 -10.50 -0.02 -20.77
N LEU A 50 -10.56 1.25 -20.37
CA LEU A 50 -11.71 1.80 -19.66
C LEU A 50 -12.12 3.16 -20.20
N THR A 51 -13.39 3.49 -19.99
CA THR A 51 -13.93 4.83 -20.28
C THR A 51 -13.94 5.63 -18.98
N VAL A 52 -13.19 6.73 -18.95
CA VAL A 52 -13.08 7.62 -17.78
C VAL A 52 -13.80 8.91 -18.08
N LYS A 53 -14.69 9.34 -17.17
CA LYS A 53 -15.43 10.59 -17.28
C LYS A 53 -14.70 11.69 -16.50
N ASP A 54 -14.47 12.83 -17.14
CA ASP A 54 -14.00 14.06 -16.51
C ASP A 54 -15.22 14.80 -15.93
N SER A 55 -15.30 14.82 -14.60
CA SER A 55 -16.38 15.48 -13.86
C SER A 55 -16.41 17.00 -14.07
N GLY A 56 -15.27 17.63 -14.34
CA GLY A 56 -15.16 19.08 -14.52
C GLY A 56 -15.60 19.55 -15.90
N THR A 57 -15.31 18.77 -16.95
CA THR A 57 -15.68 19.13 -18.32
C THR A 57 -16.95 18.47 -18.83
N GLY A 58 -17.36 17.36 -18.21
CA GLY A 58 -18.42 16.46 -18.68
C GLY A 58 -17.99 15.52 -19.81
N TYR A 59 -16.72 15.59 -20.24
CA TYR A 59 -16.20 14.77 -21.33
C TYR A 59 -15.87 13.37 -20.81
N SER A 60 -15.78 12.42 -21.73
CA SER A 60 -15.29 11.08 -21.42
C SER A 60 -14.14 10.71 -22.34
N ALA A 61 -13.27 9.81 -21.91
CA ALA A 61 -12.16 9.34 -22.72
C ALA A 61 -11.99 7.83 -22.57
N VAL A 62 -11.67 7.15 -23.67
CA VAL A 62 -11.20 5.77 -23.61
C VAL A 62 -9.70 5.80 -23.44
N VAL A 63 -9.23 5.18 -22.36
CA VAL A 63 -7.82 5.06 -22.01
C VAL A 63 -7.42 3.60 -21.96
N GLN A 64 -6.16 3.33 -22.26
CA GLN A 64 -5.53 2.03 -22.10
C GLN A 64 -4.47 2.12 -21.00
N VAL A 65 -4.54 1.29 -19.96
CA VAL A 65 -3.60 1.28 -18.84
C VAL A 65 -2.83 -0.03 -18.81
N GLU A 66 -1.51 0.03 -18.90
CA GLU A 66 -0.61 -1.10 -18.71
C GLU A 66 0.10 -0.97 -17.36
N SER A 67 0.16 -2.05 -16.60
CA SER A 67 0.73 -2.00 -15.25
C SER A 67 1.64 -3.18 -14.92
N ARG A 68 2.51 -2.94 -13.96
CA ARG A 68 3.35 -3.94 -13.32
C ARG A 68 3.20 -3.86 -11.82
N LEU A 69 3.16 -5.01 -11.20
CA LEU A 69 3.09 -5.16 -9.77
C LEU A 69 4.38 -5.82 -9.29
N THR A 70 5.03 -5.21 -8.31
CA THR A 70 6.11 -5.83 -7.54
C THR A 70 5.59 -6.13 -6.14
N VAL A 71 5.75 -7.37 -5.68
CA VAL A 71 5.40 -7.83 -4.32
C VAL A 71 6.61 -8.45 -3.64
N GLY A 72 6.71 -8.33 -2.32
CA GLY A 72 7.78 -8.88 -1.51
C GLY A 72 7.40 -8.90 -0.03
N VAL A 73 8.31 -9.38 0.81
CA VAL A 73 8.15 -9.34 2.26
C VAL A 73 9.40 -8.73 2.86
N LEU A 74 9.26 -7.67 3.65
CA LEU A 74 10.36 -7.04 4.38
C LEU A 74 10.06 -7.07 5.87
N ILE A 75 10.93 -7.70 6.66
CA ILE A 75 10.80 -7.83 8.12
C ILE A 75 9.43 -8.40 8.53
N GLY A 76 8.92 -9.39 7.82
CA GLY A 76 7.66 -10.07 8.12
C GLY A 76 6.40 -9.33 7.67
N GLU A 77 6.51 -8.12 7.12
CA GLU A 77 5.39 -7.35 6.56
C GLU A 77 5.37 -7.44 5.03
N PRO A 78 4.17 -7.44 4.41
CA PRO A 78 4.06 -7.42 2.97
C PRO A 78 4.50 -6.05 2.45
N VAL A 79 5.20 -6.04 1.33
CA VAL A 79 5.60 -4.82 0.64
C VAL A 79 5.24 -4.95 -0.82
N PHE A 80 4.51 -3.99 -1.36
CA PHE A 80 4.15 -3.99 -2.76
C PHE A 80 4.30 -2.61 -3.40
N THR A 81 4.38 -2.59 -4.72
CA THR A 81 4.41 -1.37 -5.52
C THR A 81 3.80 -1.70 -6.86
N CYS A 82 2.88 -0.88 -7.34
CA CYS A 82 2.51 -0.93 -8.74
C CYS A 82 2.98 0.32 -9.47
N VAL A 83 3.40 0.12 -10.70
CA VAL A 83 3.69 1.20 -11.64
C VAL A 83 2.87 0.98 -12.89
N ALA A 84 2.35 2.06 -13.46
CA ALA A 84 1.51 1.98 -14.63
C ALA A 84 1.86 3.04 -15.66
N SER A 85 1.73 2.70 -16.93
CA SER A 85 1.73 3.66 -18.03
C SER A 85 0.36 3.62 -18.68
N TRP A 86 -0.02 4.69 -19.36
CA TRP A 86 -1.31 4.74 -20.01
C TRP A 86 -1.26 5.45 -21.35
N LYS A 87 -2.28 5.22 -22.17
CA LYS A 87 -2.47 5.84 -23.47
C LYS A 87 -3.90 6.34 -23.60
N LEU A 88 -4.05 7.56 -24.08
CA LEU A 88 -5.35 8.07 -24.52
C LEU A 88 -5.65 7.47 -25.91
N LEU A 89 -6.83 6.85 -26.10
CA LEU A 89 -7.24 6.27 -27.38
C LEU A 89 -8.24 7.17 -28.12
N SER A 90 -9.26 7.63 -27.41
CA SER A 90 -10.30 8.51 -27.96
C SER A 90 -10.88 9.42 -26.88
N VAL A 91 -11.46 10.54 -27.31
CA VAL A 91 -12.21 11.47 -26.45
C VAL A 91 -13.61 11.62 -27.01
N TYR A 92 -14.59 11.65 -26.11
CA TYR A 92 -16.02 11.86 -26.36
C TYR A 92 -16.39 13.20 -25.73
N ALA A 93 -16.89 14.12 -26.54
CA ALA A 93 -17.52 15.33 -26.07
C ALA A 93 -18.75 14.96 -25.22
N GLY A 94 -18.96 15.70 -24.13
CA GLY A 94 -20.06 15.44 -23.20
C GLY A 94 -21.45 15.65 -23.83
N ASP A 95 -22.48 15.25 -23.09
CA ASP A 95 -23.89 15.23 -23.54
C ASP A 95 -24.52 16.62 -23.73
N ASP A 96 -23.75 17.71 -23.64
CA ASP A 96 -24.31 19.07 -23.72
C ASP A 96 -24.73 19.47 -25.14
N GLY A 97 -24.60 18.55 -26.12
CA GLY A 97 -25.07 18.63 -27.51
C GLY A 97 -24.29 19.62 -28.38
N PHE A 98 -23.87 20.73 -27.77
CA PHE A 98 -23.03 21.76 -28.37
C PHE A 98 -21.65 21.21 -28.68
N ASP A 99 -20.98 20.60 -27.70
CA ASP A 99 -19.60 20.13 -27.85
C ASP A 99 -19.49 18.96 -28.85
N ALA A 100 -20.55 18.14 -29.02
CA ALA A 100 -20.59 17.08 -30.03
C ALA A 100 -20.52 17.63 -31.47
N GLY A 101 -21.25 18.72 -31.75
CA GLY A 101 -21.24 19.40 -33.05
C GLY A 101 -19.89 20.04 -33.37
N LEU A 102 -19.10 20.40 -32.35
CA LEU A 102 -17.76 20.98 -32.51
C LEU A 102 -16.72 19.98 -33.02
N THR A 103 -16.94 18.69 -32.79
CA THR A 103 -15.97 17.65 -33.19
C THR A 103 -16.02 17.33 -34.69
N GLY A 104 -17.05 17.81 -35.40
CA GLY A 104 -17.31 17.47 -36.79
C GLY A 104 -17.63 15.97 -37.01
N SER A 105 -17.89 15.21 -35.93
CA SER A 105 -18.31 13.81 -36.00
C SER A 105 -19.75 13.67 -35.52
N SER A 106 -20.50 12.78 -36.16
CA SER A 106 -21.89 12.48 -35.79
C SER A 106 -22.02 11.77 -34.44
N GLN A 107 -20.91 11.28 -33.88
CA GLN A 107 -20.87 10.52 -32.63
C GLN A 107 -20.25 11.32 -31.47
N GLY A 108 -19.89 12.59 -31.67
CA GLY A 108 -19.24 13.42 -30.64
C GLY A 108 -17.85 12.91 -30.21
N SER A 109 -17.30 11.90 -30.90
CA SER A 109 -16.00 11.32 -30.60
C SER A 109 -14.96 11.74 -31.63
N PHE A 110 -13.69 11.83 -31.22
CA PHE A 110 -12.59 11.99 -32.16
C PHE A 110 -11.32 11.26 -31.70
N SER A 111 -10.52 10.89 -32.69
CA SER A 111 -9.24 10.22 -32.51
C SER A 111 -8.21 11.15 -31.86
N VAL A 112 -7.43 10.60 -30.94
CA VAL A 112 -6.29 11.27 -30.29
C VAL A 112 -5.24 11.75 -31.29
N THR A 113 -5.14 11.09 -32.45
CA THR A 113 -4.23 11.52 -33.53
C THR A 113 -4.54 12.91 -34.11
N LYS A 114 -5.73 13.46 -33.84
CA LYS A 114 -6.10 14.82 -34.25
C LYS A 114 -5.71 15.89 -33.21
N LEU A 115 -5.30 15.49 -32.01
CA LEU A 115 -4.92 16.42 -30.95
C LEU A 115 -3.47 16.92 -31.14
N PRO A 116 -3.22 18.23 -31.02
CA PRO A 116 -1.85 18.74 -30.95
C PRO A 116 -1.10 18.16 -29.76
N ALA A 117 0.21 17.96 -29.91
CA ALA A 117 1.06 17.44 -28.84
C ALA A 117 1.04 18.31 -27.57
N SER A 118 0.90 19.63 -27.71
CA SER A 118 0.75 20.54 -26.57
C SER A 118 -0.50 20.25 -25.75
N VAL A 119 -1.61 19.88 -26.40
CA VAL A 119 -2.86 19.51 -25.72
C VAL A 119 -2.69 18.16 -25.01
N LEU A 120 -2.08 17.18 -25.67
CA LEU A 120 -1.83 15.85 -25.07
C LEU A 120 -0.96 15.92 -23.83
N ASN A 121 0.02 16.82 -23.81
CA ASN A 121 0.91 17.02 -22.67
C ASN A 121 0.20 17.66 -21.46
N ASP A 122 -0.98 18.26 -21.64
CA ASP A 122 -1.77 18.84 -20.56
C ASP A 122 -2.88 17.90 -20.05
N ILE A 123 -3.06 16.74 -20.69
CA ILE A 123 -4.03 15.72 -20.25
C ILE A 123 -3.34 14.81 -19.24
N VAL A 124 -3.94 14.70 -18.06
CA VAL A 124 -3.44 13.90 -16.94
C VAL A 124 -4.52 12.92 -16.49
N LEU A 125 -4.09 11.67 -16.26
CA LEU A 125 -4.86 10.63 -15.56
C LEU A 125 -4.37 10.60 -14.11
N TYR A 126 -5.26 10.52 -13.14
CA TYR A 126 -4.92 10.54 -11.71
C TYR A 126 -5.91 9.68 -10.91
N ASP A 127 -5.63 9.46 -9.62
CA ASP A 127 -6.40 8.59 -8.73
C ASP A 127 -6.70 7.22 -9.37
N VAL A 128 -5.65 6.56 -9.87
CA VAL A 128 -5.77 5.31 -10.64
C VAL A 128 -5.56 4.13 -9.72
N ASP A 129 -6.65 3.46 -9.35
CA ASP A 129 -6.62 2.23 -8.57
C ASP A 129 -6.71 1.01 -9.48
N ILE A 130 -5.75 0.10 -9.33
CA ILE A 130 -5.64 -1.12 -10.12
C ILE A 130 -5.90 -2.32 -9.21
N ALA A 131 -6.87 -3.15 -9.60
CA ALA A 131 -7.12 -4.45 -8.98
C ALA A 131 -6.33 -5.55 -9.69
N TYR A 132 -5.52 -6.25 -8.90
CA TYR A 132 -4.78 -7.42 -9.33
C TYR A 132 -5.45 -8.70 -8.80
N PRO A 133 -5.83 -9.66 -9.66
CA PRO A 133 -6.42 -10.91 -9.21
C PRO A 133 -5.35 -11.84 -8.65
N LEU A 134 -5.74 -12.63 -7.64
CA LEU A 134 -5.03 -13.84 -7.26
C LEU A 134 -5.14 -14.85 -8.41
N ALA A 135 -4.05 -15.14 -9.10
CA ALA A 135 -3.90 -16.19 -10.11
C ALA A 135 -5.11 -16.79 -10.88
N PRO A 136 -5.16 -16.61 -12.22
CA PRO A 136 -6.01 -17.45 -13.07
C PRO A 136 -5.69 -18.93 -12.82
N GLY A 137 -6.69 -19.70 -12.40
CA GLY A 137 -6.55 -21.13 -12.09
C GLY A 137 -6.58 -21.48 -10.61
N LEU A 138 -6.48 -20.51 -9.70
CA LEU A 138 -6.85 -20.77 -8.30
C LEU A 138 -8.35 -21.05 -8.23
N ALA A 139 -8.72 -22.21 -7.66
CA ALA A 139 -10.10 -22.72 -7.62
C ALA A 139 -11.07 -21.89 -6.75
N ILE A 140 -10.67 -20.71 -6.32
CA ILE A 140 -11.46 -19.80 -5.52
C ILE A 140 -12.15 -18.86 -6.51
N LYS A 141 -13.47 -18.77 -6.49
CA LYS A 141 -14.22 -17.74 -7.24
C LYS A 141 -13.58 -16.38 -6.95
N ASN A 142 -12.95 -15.78 -7.96
CA ASN A 142 -11.91 -14.74 -7.90
C ASN A 142 -12.43 -13.37 -7.43
N ASN A 143 -13.09 -13.30 -6.30
CA ASN A 143 -13.63 -12.06 -5.74
C ASN A 143 -12.65 -11.45 -4.73
N ARG A 144 -11.38 -11.86 -4.80
CA ARG A 144 -10.30 -11.39 -3.95
C ARG A 144 -9.27 -10.69 -4.80
N LEU A 145 -9.01 -9.43 -4.47
CA LEU A 145 -8.23 -8.51 -5.28
C LEU A 145 -7.19 -7.85 -4.39
N MET A 146 -5.99 -7.65 -4.93
CA MET A 146 -5.06 -6.70 -4.34
C MET A 146 -5.24 -5.36 -5.03
N LEU A 147 -5.63 -4.34 -4.26
CA LEU A 147 -5.78 -2.98 -4.75
C LEU A 147 -4.45 -2.25 -4.66
N CYS A 148 -4.11 -1.52 -5.70
CA CYS A 148 -2.91 -0.71 -5.72
C CYS A 148 -3.15 0.62 -6.43
N ASP A 149 -2.86 1.70 -5.72
CA ASP A 149 -2.75 3.04 -6.29
C ASP A 149 -1.52 3.09 -7.19
N ALA A 150 -1.71 3.42 -8.47
CA ALA A 150 -0.64 3.53 -9.45
C ALA A 150 0.27 4.75 -9.23
N GLY A 151 -0.07 5.65 -8.32
CA GLY A 151 0.66 6.87 -8.00
C GLY A 151 0.50 7.94 -9.08
N ILE A 152 1.55 8.74 -9.29
CA ILE A 152 1.49 9.90 -10.17
C ILE A 152 1.76 9.47 -11.61
N MET A 153 0.69 9.36 -12.40
CA MET A 153 0.79 9.03 -13.81
C MET A 153 1.46 10.17 -14.60
N LYS A 154 2.12 9.81 -15.70
CA LYS A 154 2.61 10.80 -16.67
C LYS A 154 1.48 11.30 -17.57
N THR A 155 1.75 12.37 -18.31
CA THR A 155 0.77 12.97 -19.22
C THR A 155 0.47 12.03 -20.40
N ALA A 156 -0.66 12.24 -21.09
CA ALA A 156 -1.13 11.36 -22.17
C ALA A 156 -0.11 11.19 -23.33
N GLY A 157 0.78 12.16 -23.52
CA GLY A 157 1.86 12.10 -24.52
C GLY A 157 3.08 11.26 -24.11
N SER A 158 3.12 10.73 -22.88
CA SER A 158 4.26 10.00 -22.35
C SER A 158 4.02 8.49 -22.35
N ASN A 159 5.05 7.72 -22.69
CA ASN A 159 5.09 6.27 -22.53
C ASN A 159 5.81 5.82 -21.25
N LYS A 160 6.16 6.77 -20.38
CA LYS A 160 6.88 6.48 -19.14
C LYS A 160 5.91 5.98 -18.08
N PRO A 161 6.35 5.03 -17.23
CA PRO A 161 5.55 4.58 -16.11
C PRO A 161 5.34 5.69 -15.08
N SER A 162 4.34 5.50 -14.24
CA SER A 162 3.99 6.36 -13.13
C SER A 162 5.11 6.44 -12.11
N PHE A 163 5.07 7.52 -11.33
CA PHE A 163 5.92 7.71 -10.18
C PHE A 163 5.18 7.20 -8.94
N ASN A 164 5.68 6.13 -8.33
CA ASN A 164 5.07 5.53 -7.14
C ASN A 164 6.11 4.99 -6.15
N PHE A 165 5.77 4.89 -4.86
CA PHE A 165 6.65 4.33 -3.83
C PHE A 165 6.11 3.00 -3.29
N PRO A 166 6.98 2.14 -2.73
CA PRO A 166 6.50 0.92 -2.09
C PRO A 166 5.62 1.20 -0.87
N SER A 167 4.49 0.52 -0.83
CA SER A 167 3.56 0.48 0.30
C SER A 167 3.79 -0.78 1.11
N SER A 168 3.62 -0.69 2.43
CA SER A 168 3.69 -1.83 3.35
C SER A 168 2.45 -1.83 4.25
N PRO A 169 1.29 -2.31 3.75
CA PRO A 169 0.09 -2.39 4.55
C PRO A 169 0.25 -3.48 5.62
N SER A 170 -0.67 -3.50 6.59
CA SER A 170 -0.81 -4.69 7.41
C SER A 170 -1.31 -5.88 6.59
N TRP A 171 -1.03 -7.10 7.04
CA TRP A 171 -1.59 -8.31 6.40
C TRP A 171 -3.12 -8.29 6.28
N SER A 172 -3.82 -7.66 7.23
CA SER A 172 -5.28 -7.47 7.22
C SER A 172 -5.79 -6.50 6.17
N GLU A 173 -4.92 -5.77 5.47
CA GLU A 173 -5.32 -4.76 4.47
C GLU A 173 -4.80 -5.11 3.07
N LEU A 174 -4.08 -6.23 2.93
CA LEU A 174 -3.42 -6.59 1.68
C LEU A 174 -4.40 -7.06 0.60
N PHE A 175 -5.42 -7.82 0.98
CA PHE A 175 -6.39 -8.38 0.03
C PHE A 175 -7.80 -7.92 0.38
N TRP A 176 -8.47 -7.36 -0.63
CA TRP A 176 -9.86 -6.96 -0.60
C TRP A 176 -10.75 -8.10 -1.11
N ASN A 177 -11.87 -8.35 -0.43
CA ASN A 177 -12.88 -9.31 -0.86
C ASN A 177 -14.15 -8.58 -1.31
N ASP A 178 -14.37 -8.60 -2.63
CA ASP A 178 -15.45 -7.92 -3.35
C ASP A 178 -16.84 -8.49 -3.04
N ILE A 179 -16.97 -9.75 -2.57
CA ILE A 179 -18.27 -10.29 -2.12
C ILE A 179 -18.65 -9.68 -0.79
N SER A 180 -17.71 -9.68 0.14
CA SER A 180 -17.97 -9.26 1.51
C SER A 180 -17.82 -7.77 1.74
N ASP A 181 -17.29 -7.04 0.76
CA ASP A 181 -16.96 -5.61 0.87
C ASP A 181 -16.03 -5.33 2.07
N ARG A 182 -15.05 -6.22 2.26
CA ARG A 182 -14.15 -6.24 3.44
C ARG A 182 -12.77 -6.78 3.07
N TYR A 183 -11.76 -6.39 3.83
CA TYR A 183 -10.45 -7.00 3.73
C TYR A 183 -10.40 -8.40 4.36
N GLU A 184 -9.45 -9.21 3.90
CA GLU A 184 -9.22 -10.57 4.39
C GLU A 184 -8.50 -10.57 5.75
N GLU A 185 -8.83 -11.55 6.59
CA GLU A 185 -8.17 -11.76 7.88
C GLU A 185 -6.65 -12.03 7.70
N PRO A 186 -5.77 -11.55 8.62
CA PRO A 186 -4.32 -11.61 8.44
C PRO A 186 -3.76 -12.99 8.11
N GLN A 187 -4.27 -14.04 8.76
CA GLN A 187 -3.81 -15.42 8.52
C GLN A 187 -4.19 -15.89 7.11
N ARG A 188 -5.41 -15.56 6.68
CA ARG A 188 -5.90 -15.90 5.34
C ARG A 188 -5.15 -15.11 4.27
N ALA A 189 -4.86 -13.83 4.52
CA ALA A 189 -4.06 -13.01 3.62
C ALA A 189 -2.67 -13.59 3.37
N LYS A 190 -2.00 -14.12 4.41
CA LYS A 190 -0.71 -14.82 4.27
C LYS A 190 -0.81 -16.06 3.38
N GLU A 191 -1.86 -16.87 3.54
CA GLU A 191 -2.10 -18.03 2.67
C GLU A 191 -2.29 -17.61 1.21
N LEU A 192 -3.16 -16.62 0.96
CA LEU A 192 -3.40 -16.10 -0.39
C LEU A 192 -2.14 -15.52 -1.02
N TYR A 193 -1.29 -14.88 -0.22
CA TYR A 193 -0.01 -14.34 -0.67
C TYR A 193 0.94 -15.44 -1.14
N VAL A 194 1.05 -16.54 -0.37
CA VAL A 194 1.84 -17.72 -0.76
C VAL A 194 1.28 -18.33 -2.04
N ASP A 195 -0.04 -18.56 -2.10
CA ASP A 195 -0.71 -19.11 -3.29
C ASP A 195 -0.45 -18.25 -4.54
N MET A 196 -0.53 -16.91 -4.38
CA MET A 196 -0.25 -15.95 -5.43
C MET A 196 1.20 -16.04 -5.91
N LEU A 197 2.18 -16.07 -4.99
CA LEU A 197 3.59 -16.21 -5.33
C LEU A 197 3.89 -17.53 -6.04
N SER A 198 3.37 -18.65 -5.52
CA SER A 198 3.56 -19.97 -6.14
C SER A 198 3.00 -20.00 -7.56
N ALA A 199 1.82 -19.43 -7.79
CA ALA A 199 1.23 -19.35 -9.12
C ALA A 199 2.04 -18.45 -10.08
N TYR A 200 2.65 -17.38 -9.58
CA TYR A 200 3.56 -16.54 -10.37
C TYR A 200 4.84 -17.28 -10.73
N GLU A 201 5.43 -18.01 -9.78
CA GLU A 201 6.63 -18.81 -9.98
C GLU A 201 6.41 -19.95 -10.98
N GLU A 202 5.34 -20.73 -10.82
CA GLU A 202 4.97 -21.82 -11.72
C GLU A 202 4.88 -21.32 -13.17
N ARG A 203 4.13 -20.24 -13.41
CA ARG A 203 3.98 -19.66 -14.74
C ARG A 203 5.28 -19.05 -15.30
N SER A 204 6.14 -18.52 -14.44
CA SER A 204 7.46 -18.03 -14.87
C SER A 204 8.36 -19.18 -15.34
N SER A 205 8.27 -20.35 -14.68
CA SER A 205 9.07 -21.53 -14.98
C SER A 205 8.61 -22.28 -16.23
N GLU A 206 7.30 -22.33 -16.50
CA GLU A 206 6.76 -22.91 -17.74
C GLU A 206 7.23 -22.18 -19.01
N LYS A 207 7.66 -20.92 -18.87
CA LYS A 207 7.98 -20.03 -20.00
C LYS A 207 9.46 -19.71 -20.14
N SER A 208 10.32 -20.18 -19.23
CA SER A 208 11.78 -19.99 -19.35
C SER A 208 12.42 -20.78 -20.50
N GLY A 209 11.65 -21.55 -21.27
CA GLY A 209 12.11 -22.26 -22.47
C GLY A 209 12.32 -21.40 -23.72
N PHE A 210 11.77 -20.18 -23.81
CA PHE A 210 12.02 -19.26 -24.93
C PHE A 210 11.69 -17.81 -24.54
N PHE A 211 12.74 -17.05 -24.20
CA PHE A 211 12.68 -15.67 -23.70
C PHE A 211 12.05 -14.71 -24.75
N SER A 212 10.74 -14.49 -24.69
CA SER A 212 10.02 -13.56 -25.57
C SER A 212 9.50 -12.37 -24.77
N TRP A 213 10.21 -11.26 -24.84
CA TRP A 213 9.69 -9.92 -24.54
C TRP A 213 8.64 -9.47 -25.60
N MET A 214 8.39 -10.29 -26.63
CA MET A 214 7.27 -10.20 -27.57
C MET A 214 6.13 -11.17 -27.19
N SER A 215 5.97 -11.49 -25.91
CA SER A 215 4.88 -12.37 -25.45
C SER A 215 3.54 -11.84 -25.95
N SER A 216 2.79 -12.70 -26.62
CA SER A 216 1.47 -12.39 -27.19
C SER A 216 0.55 -11.82 -26.10
N PRO A 217 -0.40 -10.91 -26.41
CA PRO A 217 -1.36 -10.39 -25.44
C PRO A 217 -2.07 -11.47 -24.58
N ALA A 218 -2.16 -12.71 -25.06
CA ALA A 218 -2.68 -13.87 -24.34
C ALA A 218 -1.85 -14.28 -23.09
N ASP A 219 -0.61 -13.81 -22.98
CA ASP A 219 0.32 -14.21 -21.92
C ASP A 219 0.30 -13.29 -20.70
N LYS A 220 -0.34 -12.13 -20.82
CA LYS A 220 -0.40 -11.14 -19.76
C LYS A 220 -1.58 -11.44 -18.82
N TRP A 221 -1.38 -11.17 -17.54
CA TRP A 221 -2.40 -11.37 -16.52
C TRP A 221 -3.46 -10.28 -16.62
N PRO A 222 -4.77 -10.61 -16.56
CA PRO A 222 -5.78 -9.56 -16.51
C PRO A 222 -5.57 -8.76 -15.22
N ALA A 223 -5.38 -7.46 -15.35
CA ALA A 223 -5.62 -6.50 -14.28
C ALA A 223 -6.85 -5.67 -14.68
N SER A 224 -7.57 -5.15 -13.69
CA SER A 224 -8.72 -4.28 -13.95
C SER A 224 -8.52 -2.95 -13.24
N VAL A 225 -8.70 -1.86 -13.97
CA VAL A 225 -8.73 -0.53 -13.36
C VAL A 225 -10.09 -0.34 -12.68
N GLN A 226 -10.07 -0.20 -11.35
CA GLN A 226 -11.29 -0.05 -10.54
C GLN A 226 -11.81 1.39 -10.57
N SER A 227 -10.89 2.34 -10.39
CA SER A 227 -11.16 3.77 -10.40
C SER A 227 -10.06 4.49 -11.17
N ALA A 228 -10.45 5.57 -11.85
CA ALA A 228 -9.54 6.52 -12.45
C ALA A 228 -10.27 7.86 -12.62
N SER A 229 -9.52 8.94 -12.51
CA SER A 229 -9.97 10.29 -12.81
C SER A 229 -9.12 10.88 -13.94
N ILE A 230 -9.71 11.74 -14.78
CA ILE A 230 -9.02 12.35 -15.92
C ILE A 230 -9.33 13.85 -16.02
N ASN A 231 -8.33 14.64 -16.39
CA ASN A 231 -8.50 16.06 -16.69
C ASN A 231 -8.43 16.29 -18.20
N LEU A 232 -9.57 16.62 -18.81
CA LEU A 232 -9.74 16.88 -20.23
C LEU A 232 -9.95 18.38 -20.52
N TRP A 233 -9.65 19.27 -19.57
CA TRP A 233 -9.82 20.71 -19.76
C TRP A 233 -9.05 21.25 -20.96
N ALA A 234 -7.82 20.77 -21.18
CA ALA A 234 -6.99 21.17 -22.31
C ALA A 234 -7.66 20.85 -23.66
N VAL A 235 -8.35 19.71 -23.73
CA VAL A 235 -9.10 19.29 -24.92
C VAL A 235 -10.29 20.21 -25.15
N LYS A 236 -11.08 20.49 -24.11
CA LYS A 236 -12.24 21.40 -24.21
C LYS A 236 -11.80 22.81 -24.61
N SER A 237 -10.73 23.32 -24.03
CA SER A 237 -10.14 24.62 -24.35
C SER A 237 -9.68 24.69 -25.81
N TRP A 238 -8.95 23.67 -26.27
CA TRP A 238 -8.49 23.58 -27.65
C TRP A 238 -9.63 23.51 -28.67
N LEU A 239 -10.67 22.68 -28.42
CA LEU A 239 -11.83 22.57 -29.31
C LEU A 239 -12.53 23.93 -29.46
N ARG A 240 -12.76 24.63 -28.35
CA ARG A 240 -13.38 25.96 -28.38
C ARG A 240 -12.55 26.98 -29.15
N LYS A 241 -11.23 26.96 -28.98
CA LYS A 241 -10.32 27.80 -29.76
C LYS A 241 -10.41 27.47 -31.26
N SER A 242 -10.36 26.19 -31.63
CA SER A 242 -10.47 25.71 -33.01
C SER A 242 -11.79 26.15 -33.67
N VAL A 243 -12.90 26.03 -32.94
CA VAL A 243 -14.22 26.45 -33.38
C VAL A 243 -14.31 27.97 -33.54
N ARG A 244 -13.76 28.73 -32.59
CA ARG A 244 -13.67 30.18 -32.68
C ARG A 244 -12.89 30.62 -33.92
N GLU A 245 -11.72 30.03 -34.16
CA GLU A 245 -10.89 30.32 -35.34
C GLU A 245 -11.62 29.95 -36.65
N SER A 246 -12.36 28.83 -36.67
CA SER A 246 -13.18 28.42 -37.81
C SER A 246 -14.33 29.39 -38.06
N ALA A 247 -15.06 29.79 -37.00
CA ALA A 247 -16.13 30.78 -37.08
C ALA A 247 -15.63 32.16 -37.53
N GLU A 248 -14.46 32.61 -37.05
CA GLU A 248 -13.82 33.86 -37.48
C GLU A 248 -13.41 33.80 -38.95
N ARG A 249 -12.95 32.65 -39.44
CA ARG A 249 -12.62 32.46 -40.85
C ARG A 249 -13.88 32.51 -41.70
N ALA A 250 -14.92 31.76 -41.33
CA ALA A 250 -16.21 31.75 -42.01
C ALA A 250 -16.85 33.14 -42.06
N GLN A 251 -16.78 33.90 -40.95
CA GLN A 251 -17.25 35.28 -40.91
C GLN A 251 -16.44 36.18 -41.85
N ARG A 252 -15.10 36.09 -41.84
CA ARG A 252 -14.25 36.88 -42.75
C ARG A 252 -14.51 36.56 -44.21
N GLU A 253 -14.71 35.29 -44.55
CA GLU A 253 -15.06 34.85 -45.90
C GLU A 253 -16.44 35.38 -46.33
N ALA A 254 -17.43 35.33 -45.44
CA ALA A 254 -18.75 35.88 -45.70
C ALA A 254 -18.72 37.41 -45.88
N GLU A 255 -17.99 38.14 -45.03
CA GLU A 255 -17.83 39.59 -45.16
C GLU A 255 -17.03 40.00 -46.41
N ALA A 256 -16.02 39.21 -46.79
CA ALA A 256 -15.30 39.42 -48.03
C ALA A 256 -16.20 39.18 -49.25
N PHE A 257 -17.08 38.18 -49.20
CA PHE A 257 -18.08 37.91 -50.23
C PHE A 257 -19.09 39.07 -50.35
N GLU A 258 -19.64 39.54 -49.23
CA GLU A 258 -20.53 40.73 -49.17
C GLU A 258 -19.86 41.98 -49.77
N LYS A 259 -18.58 42.23 -49.44
CA LYS A 259 -17.81 43.38 -49.96
C LYS A 259 -17.53 43.29 -51.45
N LYS A 260 -17.44 42.08 -52.01
CA LYS A 260 -17.13 41.87 -53.42
C LYS A 260 -18.23 42.36 -54.36
N LYS A 261 -19.37 42.86 -53.83
CA LYS A 261 -20.48 43.45 -54.60
C LYS A 261 -20.70 42.65 -55.89
N THR A 262 -20.90 41.35 -55.77
CA THR A 262 -21.51 40.61 -56.87
C THR A 262 -22.82 41.32 -57.17
N THR A 263 -22.95 41.86 -58.38
CA THR A 263 -24.24 42.27 -58.92
C THR A 263 -25.13 41.05 -58.82
N LEU A 264 -25.88 40.95 -57.71
CA LEU A 264 -26.76 39.82 -57.41
C LEU A 264 -27.77 39.66 -58.54
N VAL A 265 -28.12 40.79 -59.15
CA VAL A 265 -28.93 40.95 -60.35
C VAL A 265 -28.04 41.22 -61.57
N ASP A 266 -28.29 40.47 -62.64
CA ASP A 266 -27.70 40.71 -63.96
C ASP A 266 -28.19 42.04 -64.56
N ARG A 267 -27.70 42.39 -65.77
CA ARG A 267 -28.11 43.61 -66.48
C ARG A 267 -29.61 43.67 -66.80
N ASN A 268 -30.34 42.56 -66.69
CA ASN A 268 -31.77 42.44 -66.93
C ASN A 268 -32.59 42.44 -65.62
N GLY A 269 -31.94 42.65 -64.47
CA GLY A 269 -32.60 42.62 -63.17
C GLY A 269 -32.99 41.22 -62.69
N LYS A 270 -32.43 40.15 -63.28
CA LYS A 270 -32.62 38.77 -62.80
C LYS A 270 -31.47 38.37 -61.91
N ALA A 271 -31.79 37.89 -60.71
CA ALA A 271 -30.77 37.30 -59.86
C ALA A 271 -30.31 35.97 -60.44
N GLY A 272 -29.01 35.77 -60.59
CA GLY A 272 -28.50 34.44 -60.94
C GLY A 272 -28.66 33.53 -59.73
N ASP A 273 -29.36 32.40 -59.89
CA ASP A 273 -29.65 31.47 -58.79
C ASP A 273 -28.37 31.09 -58.02
N ASP A 274 -27.27 30.78 -58.73
CA ASP A 274 -25.97 30.47 -58.13
C ASP A 274 -25.39 31.61 -57.27
N ALA A 275 -25.58 32.86 -57.71
CA ALA A 275 -25.09 34.04 -57.00
C ALA A 275 -25.93 34.32 -55.74
N PHE A 276 -27.24 34.09 -55.84
CA PHE A 276 -28.15 34.18 -54.70
C PHE A 276 -27.88 33.08 -53.67
N ASP A 277 -27.70 31.83 -54.10
CA ASP A 277 -27.40 30.70 -53.21
C ASP A 277 -26.05 30.87 -52.49
N SER A 278 -25.04 31.36 -53.22
CA SER A 278 -23.74 31.71 -52.62
C SER A 278 -23.86 32.82 -51.58
N PHE A 279 -24.68 33.84 -51.84
CA PHE A 279 -24.97 34.91 -50.89
C PHE A 279 -25.71 34.41 -49.66
N MET A 280 -26.78 33.62 -49.84
CA MET A 280 -27.55 33.05 -48.74
C MET A 280 -26.68 32.12 -47.88
N THR A 281 -25.79 31.35 -48.50
CA THR A 281 -24.79 30.54 -47.81
C THR A 281 -23.87 31.42 -46.96
N ALA A 282 -23.34 32.51 -47.50
CA ALA A 282 -22.48 33.43 -46.75
C ALA A 282 -23.22 34.07 -45.55
N VAL A 283 -24.46 34.52 -45.73
CA VAL A 283 -25.30 35.08 -44.65
C VAL A 283 -25.54 34.04 -43.57
N TYR A 284 -25.88 32.80 -43.95
CA TYR A 284 -26.11 31.72 -43.00
C TYR A 284 -24.84 31.37 -42.21
N GLN A 285 -23.68 31.29 -42.86
CA GLN A 285 -22.40 31.03 -42.20
C GLN A 285 -22.05 32.15 -41.19
N LYS A 286 -22.32 33.40 -41.54
CA LYS A 286 -22.11 34.57 -40.65
C LYS A 286 -23.03 34.55 -39.43
N ASP A 287 -24.32 34.27 -39.61
CA ASP A 287 -25.26 34.15 -38.48
C ASP A 287 -24.90 32.97 -37.57
N LYS A 288 -24.57 31.83 -38.17
CA LYS A 288 -24.08 30.64 -37.45
C LYS A 288 -22.83 30.97 -36.63
N ALA A 289 -21.85 31.67 -37.21
CA ALA A 289 -20.64 32.10 -36.50
C ALA A 289 -20.97 32.99 -35.29
N LYS A 290 -21.88 33.96 -35.43
CA LYS A 290 -22.32 34.84 -34.33
C LYS A 290 -22.96 34.07 -33.18
N ARG A 291 -23.86 33.12 -33.48
CA ARG A 291 -24.49 32.28 -32.45
C ARG A 291 -23.45 31.45 -31.71
N THR A 292 -22.52 30.83 -32.44
CA THR A 292 -21.41 30.07 -31.86
C THR A 292 -20.57 30.94 -30.91
N PHE A 293 -20.24 32.19 -31.26
CA PHE A 293 -19.51 33.07 -30.35
C PHE A 293 -20.29 33.38 -29.07
N ALA A 294 -21.58 33.69 -29.18
CA ALA A 294 -22.43 33.97 -28.03
C ALA A 294 -22.49 32.77 -27.07
N GLU A 295 -22.62 31.55 -27.60
CA GLU A 295 -22.64 30.31 -26.81
C GLU A 295 -21.27 30.04 -26.14
N LEU A 296 -20.16 30.27 -26.84
CA LEU A 296 -18.81 30.14 -26.29
C LEU A 296 -18.56 31.13 -25.13
N ASP A 297 -19.05 32.37 -25.27
CA ASP A 297 -18.84 33.42 -24.26
C ASP A 297 -19.73 33.23 -23.03
N GLN A 298 -20.95 32.69 -23.19
CA GLN A 298 -21.81 32.33 -22.06
C GLN A 298 -21.21 31.19 -21.22
N LYS A 299 -20.55 30.22 -21.85
CA LYS A 299 -20.04 29.02 -21.18
C LYS A 299 -18.55 29.13 -20.82
N LYS A 300 -18.03 30.22 -20.23
CA LYS A 300 -16.59 30.34 -19.90
C LYS A 300 -16.07 29.09 -19.17
N ALA A 301 -15.07 28.42 -19.74
CA ALA A 301 -14.45 27.26 -19.10
C ALA A 301 -13.46 27.77 -18.06
N THR A 302 -13.76 27.58 -16.78
CA THR A 302 -12.78 27.74 -15.72
C THR A 302 -11.81 26.57 -15.77
N LYS A 303 -10.51 26.86 -15.74
CA LYS A 303 -9.50 25.82 -15.53
C LYS A 303 -9.71 25.28 -14.12
N PRO A 304 -9.99 23.98 -13.93
CA PRO A 304 -10.03 23.43 -12.59
C PRO A 304 -8.65 23.63 -11.93
N ASP A 305 -8.63 24.01 -10.65
CA ASP A 305 -7.40 24.04 -9.88
C ASP A 305 -6.76 22.66 -9.97
N ASN A 306 -5.58 22.60 -10.60
CA ASN A 306 -5.08 21.37 -11.19
C ASN A 306 -5.03 20.23 -10.14
N ALA A 307 -5.73 19.13 -10.40
CA ALA A 307 -5.55 17.85 -9.69
C ALA A 307 -4.22 17.15 -10.05
N ALA A 308 -3.19 17.92 -10.41
CA ALA A 308 -1.86 17.36 -10.59
C ALA A 308 -1.31 17.11 -9.19
N ALA A 309 -1.39 15.86 -8.74
CA ALA A 309 -0.61 15.40 -7.61
C ALA A 309 0.85 15.80 -7.86
N ASP A 310 1.35 16.68 -7.01
CA ASP A 310 2.65 17.28 -7.17
C ASP A 310 3.69 16.27 -6.69
N ARG A 311 4.60 15.86 -7.58
CA ARG A 311 5.64 14.87 -7.29
C ARG A 311 6.45 15.31 -6.08
N GLU A 312 6.74 16.59 -5.99
CA GLU A 312 7.49 17.21 -4.90
C GLU A 312 6.70 17.09 -3.59
N LYS A 313 5.36 17.24 -3.59
CA LYS A 313 4.53 16.99 -2.41
C LYS A 313 4.50 15.52 -2.01
N MET A 314 4.43 14.59 -2.96
CA MET A 314 4.48 13.16 -2.66
C MET A 314 5.82 12.77 -2.03
N ILE A 315 6.94 13.27 -2.57
CA ILE A 315 8.27 13.07 -2.00
C ILE A 315 8.36 13.69 -0.60
N ALA A 316 7.88 14.93 -0.42
CA ALA A 316 7.90 15.60 0.88
C ALA A 316 7.00 14.92 1.93
N SER A 317 5.96 14.20 1.48
CA SER A 317 5.05 13.46 2.35
C SER A 317 5.60 12.11 2.80
N LEU A 318 6.66 11.61 2.16
CA LEU A 318 7.28 10.36 2.59
C LEU A 318 7.84 10.53 4.00
N PRO A 319 7.36 9.73 4.98
CA PRO A 319 7.91 9.80 6.32
C PRO A 319 9.40 9.40 6.27
N ASN A 320 10.24 10.11 7.03
CA ASN A 320 11.64 9.76 7.27
C ASN A 320 11.78 8.47 8.12
N SER A 321 10.81 7.56 8.04
CA SER A 321 10.72 6.31 8.80
C SER A 321 11.47 5.16 8.13
N THR A 322 11.92 5.33 6.89
CA THR A 322 12.81 4.39 6.24
C THR A 322 14.25 4.88 6.32
N CYS A 323 15.19 3.96 6.45
CA CYS A 323 16.61 4.29 6.42
C CYS A 323 17.13 4.57 4.99
N ALA A 324 16.28 4.38 3.97
CA ALA A 324 16.61 4.72 2.59
C ALA A 324 16.29 6.20 2.35
N ASP A 325 17.27 6.93 1.83
CA ASP A 325 17.11 8.33 1.44
C ASP A 325 16.00 8.50 0.38
N SER A 326 15.06 9.40 0.64
CA SER A 326 13.87 9.60 -0.20
C SER A 326 14.25 10.13 -1.59
N GLU A 327 15.30 10.93 -1.71
CA GLU A 327 15.84 11.39 -2.98
C GLU A 327 16.42 10.22 -3.79
N SER A 328 17.14 9.32 -3.12
CA SER A 328 17.67 8.09 -3.74
C SER A 328 16.56 7.16 -4.24
N LEU A 329 15.48 6.97 -3.47
CA LEU A 329 14.31 6.22 -3.95
C LEU A 329 13.62 6.95 -5.12
N ALA A 330 13.50 8.28 -5.06
CA ALA A 330 12.90 9.07 -6.14
C ALA A 330 13.71 9.04 -7.45
N ARG A 331 15.04 8.81 -7.39
CA ARG A 331 15.91 8.59 -8.56
C ARG A 331 15.75 7.21 -9.20
N ILE A 332 15.38 6.21 -8.41
CA ILE A 332 15.08 4.85 -8.91
C ILE A 332 13.72 4.83 -9.63
N ASN A 333 12.84 5.74 -9.26
CA ASN A 333 11.48 5.85 -9.77
C ASN A 333 11.42 6.28 -11.26
N GLY A 334 10.37 5.88 -11.97
CA GLY A 334 10.16 6.21 -13.40
C GLY A 334 10.65 5.15 -14.39
N ASP A 335 10.97 3.95 -13.91
CA ASP A 335 11.24 2.75 -14.70
C ASP A 335 10.28 1.63 -14.27
N TRP A 336 9.99 0.70 -15.19
CA TRP A 336 9.16 -0.47 -14.95
C TRP A 336 9.74 -1.44 -13.91
N GLU A 337 11.04 -1.38 -13.66
CA GLU A 337 11.73 -2.15 -12.62
C GLU A 337 11.93 -1.37 -11.31
N ALA A 338 11.34 -0.17 -11.19
CA ALA A 338 11.54 0.69 -10.02
C ALA A 338 11.11 0.00 -8.73
N GLY A 339 9.95 -0.70 -8.72
CA GLY A 339 9.46 -1.42 -7.54
C GLY A 339 10.48 -2.41 -6.97
N GLY A 340 11.03 -3.28 -7.82
CA GLY A 340 12.04 -4.26 -7.41
C GLY A 340 13.36 -3.63 -6.95
N LYS A 341 13.82 -2.57 -7.62
CA LYS A 341 15.03 -1.82 -7.21
C LYS A 341 14.84 -1.12 -5.88
N MET A 342 13.68 -0.49 -5.65
CA MET A 342 13.34 0.17 -4.38
C MET A 342 13.20 -0.84 -3.25
N GLN A 343 12.51 -1.96 -3.46
CA GLN A 343 12.42 -3.02 -2.44
C GLN A 343 13.79 -3.62 -2.09
N LYS A 344 14.69 -3.77 -3.07
CA LYS A 344 16.09 -4.18 -2.79
C LYS A 344 16.84 -3.14 -1.98
N ALA A 345 16.68 -1.85 -2.28
CA ALA A 345 17.28 -0.77 -1.51
C ALA A 345 16.75 -0.76 -0.07
N LEU A 346 15.43 -0.88 0.11
CA LEU A 346 14.78 -0.99 1.41
C LEU A 346 15.22 -2.25 2.17
N GLY A 347 15.35 -3.39 1.49
CA GLY A 347 15.80 -4.65 2.08
C GLY A 347 17.27 -4.60 2.52
N ALA A 348 18.16 -4.03 1.69
CA ALA A 348 19.55 -3.79 2.06
C ALA A 348 19.65 -2.87 3.28
N CYS A 349 18.74 -1.91 3.38
CA CYS A 349 18.64 -0.99 4.50
C CYS A 349 18.11 -1.66 5.76
N ALA A 350 17.03 -2.44 5.65
CA ALA A 350 16.44 -3.23 6.73
C ALA A 350 17.42 -4.29 7.29
N GLY A 351 18.25 -4.88 6.43
CA GLY A 351 19.28 -5.84 6.80
C GLY A 351 20.43 -5.22 7.60
N GLN A 352 20.59 -3.90 7.58
CA GLN A 352 21.41 -3.20 8.56
C GLN A 352 20.60 -3.14 9.85
N SER A 353 20.69 -4.19 10.68
CA SER A 353 19.92 -4.37 11.93
C SER A 353 19.50 -3.04 12.56
N PHE A 354 18.20 -2.79 12.69
CA PHE A 354 17.70 -1.60 13.38
C PHE A 354 18.16 -1.67 14.85
N THR A 355 19.34 -1.12 15.12
CA THR A 355 19.85 -0.90 16.46
C THR A 355 19.49 0.53 16.77
N ALA A 356 18.22 0.73 17.10
CA ALA A 356 17.87 1.89 17.88
C ALA A 356 18.47 1.67 19.27
N GLU A 357 19.52 2.41 19.57
CA GLU A 357 20.16 2.35 20.88
C GLU A 357 19.42 3.29 21.82
N PHE A 358 19.29 2.85 23.07
CA PHE A 358 18.66 3.64 24.11
C PHE A 358 19.70 4.58 24.69
N VAL A 359 19.52 5.88 24.47
CA VAL A 359 20.47 6.90 24.89
C VAL A 359 19.90 7.65 26.08
N ALA A 360 20.65 7.66 27.18
CA ALA A 360 20.37 8.49 28.34
C ALA A 360 20.69 9.95 28.02
N THR A 361 19.78 10.87 28.34
CA THR A 361 20.09 12.30 28.30
C THR A 361 20.90 12.70 29.53
N GLU A 362 21.77 13.70 29.40
CA GLU A 362 22.38 14.37 30.56
C GLU A 362 21.43 15.36 31.24
N GLU A 363 20.24 15.60 30.65
CA GLU A 363 19.23 16.51 31.19
C GLU A 363 18.52 15.89 32.40
N CYS A 364 18.79 16.45 33.57
CA CYS A 364 18.22 16.01 34.83
C CYS A 364 16.77 16.49 34.95
N GLY A 365 15.83 15.55 35.05
CA GLY A 365 14.41 15.81 35.17
C GLY A 365 14.01 16.26 36.58
N GLY A 366 14.36 17.49 36.95
CA GLY A 366 13.80 18.18 38.12
C GLY A 366 14.78 18.52 39.24
N GLU A 367 14.62 19.72 39.80
CA GLU A 367 15.27 20.14 41.04
C GLU A 367 14.53 19.51 42.24
N TYR A 368 15.24 18.68 43.02
CA TYR A 368 14.73 18.18 44.30
C TYR A 368 15.31 19.04 45.43
N GLU A 369 14.50 19.92 46.02
CA GLU A 369 14.88 20.64 47.25
C GLU A 369 14.76 19.71 48.45
N HIS A 370 15.90 19.29 49.00
CA HIS A 370 15.93 18.59 50.29
C HIS A 370 15.67 19.59 51.42
N HIS A 371 14.48 19.56 52.02
CA HIS A 371 14.26 20.15 53.34
C HIS A 371 14.87 19.26 54.42
N GLY A 372 16.20 19.34 54.58
CA GLY A 372 16.93 18.65 55.64
C GLY A 372 16.60 19.24 57.02
N LEU A 373 15.98 18.43 57.88
CA LEU A 373 15.94 18.69 59.31
C LEU A 373 17.34 18.44 59.89
N GLY A 374 18.05 19.52 60.20
CA GLY A 374 18.99 19.58 61.32
C GLY A 374 20.41 19.05 61.08
N PHE A 375 21.35 19.99 61.19
CA PHE A 375 22.78 19.85 61.51
C PHE A 375 23.76 19.63 60.35
N GLY A 376 24.26 20.76 59.82
CA GLY A 376 25.69 20.91 59.50
C GLY A 376 26.08 20.99 58.02
N GLY A 377 25.87 22.16 57.39
CA GLY A 377 26.60 22.62 56.19
C GLY A 377 25.97 22.24 54.83
N PRO A 378 25.80 23.21 53.89
CA PRO A 378 25.24 22.93 52.57
C PRO A 378 26.31 22.36 51.65
N THR A 379 26.44 21.04 51.61
CA THR A 379 26.98 20.36 50.44
C THR A 379 25.79 19.95 49.58
N ILE A 380 25.47 20.78 48.57
CA ILE A 380 24.47 20.44 47.55
C ILE A 380 25.13 19.36 46.67
N SER A 381 24.92 18.10 47.00
CA SER A 381 25.16 17.01 46.07
C SER A 381 23.96 16.96 45.13
N TYR A 382 24.10 17.48 43.92
CA TYR A 382 23.12 17.27 42.85
C TYR A 382 23.12 15.80 42.47
N PHE A 383 22.29 15.01 43.15
CA PHE A 383 21.96 13.67 42.67
C PHE A 383 20.91 13.87 41.58
N CYS A 384 21.32 13.77 40.32
CA CYS A 384 20.36 13.81 39.22
C CYS A 384 19.41 12.62 39.36
N GLY A 385 18.17 12.90 39.75
CA GLY A 385 17.07 11.95 39.77
C GLY A 385 16.74 11.54 38.34
N TRP A 386 17.47 10.54 37.84
CA TRP A 386 17.26 9.78 36.61
C TRP A 386 17.14 10.58 35.30
N SER A 387 18.07 10.30 34.39
CA SER A 387 18.01 10.76 33.01
C SER A 387 16.74 10.26 32.32
N LYS A 388 16.03 11.16 31.62
CA LYS A 388 15.09 10.71 30.60
C LYS A 388 15.87 10.13 29.43
N HIS A 389 15.23 9.22 28.72
CA HIS A 389 15.84 8.51 27.62
C HIS A 389 15.01 8.68 26.36
N TYR A 390 15.71 8.56 25.24
CA TYR A 390 15.16 8.53 23.91
C TYR A 390 15.76 7.37 23.12
N PHE A 391 15.13 7.03 22.00
CA PHE A 391 15.73 6.15 21.02
C PHE A 391 16.54 6.96 20.03
N ALA A 392 17.77 6.55 19.76
CA ALA A 392 18.61 7.11 18.71
C ALA A 392 18.90 6.04 17.65
N ASP A 393 19.11 6.44 16.40
CA ASP A 393 19.66 5.53 15.41
C ASP A 393 21.16 5.26 15.66
N ARG A 394 21.75 4.37 14.86
CA ARG A 394 23.18 4.01 14.93
C ARG A 394 24.15 5.18 14.83
N ASN A 395 23.71 6.28 14.23
CA ASN A 395 24.53 7.48 14.04
C ASN A 395 24.35 8.45 15.22
N GLY A 396 23.62 8.06 16.27
CA GLY A 396 23.30 8.89 17.42
C GLY A 396 22.19 9.92 17.13
N ARG A 397 21.53 9.87 15.97
CA ARG A 397 20.43 10.81 15.68
C ARG A 397 19.21 10.40 16.48
N GLN A 398 18.72 11.32 17.29
CA GLN A 398 17.52 11.17 18.10
C GLN A 398 16.28 10.89 17.22
N LEU A 399 15.58 9.80 17.51
CA LEU A 399 14.36 9.35 16.83
C LEU A 399 13.09 9.67 17.61
N THR A 400 13.18 9.76 18.94
CA THR A 400 12.05 10.12 19.81
C THR A 400 12.42 11.27 20.75
N PRO A 401 11.45 12.04 21.26
CA PRO A 401 11.67 12.90 22.42
C PRO A 401 12.22 12.10 23.61
N ALA A 402 13.00 12.75 24.48
CA ALA A 402 13.50 12.16 25.72
C ALA A 402 12.41 12.14 26.79
N VAL A 403 11.47 11.21 26.67
CA VAL A 403 10.27 11.13 27.54
C VAL A 403 10.15 9.81 28.29
N TYR A 404 11.05 8.85 28.05
CA TYR A 404 10.99 7.54 28.65
C TYR A 404 11.94 7.44 29.84
N SER A 405 11.47 6.91 30.97
CA SER A 405 12.34 6.69 32.13
C SER A 405 12.97 5.30 32.11
N LEU A 406 12.31 4.32 31.49
CA LEU A 406 12.86 2.97 31.24
C LEU A 406 12.44 2.46 29.87
N THR A 407 13.25 1.56 29.31
CA THR A 407 12.86 0.70 28.20
C THR A 407 13.44 -0.70 28.36
N THR A 408 12.88 -1.63 27.60
CA THR A 408 13.44 -2.96 27.37
C THR A 408 14.29 -3.09 26.11
N GLY A 409 14.39 -2.03 25.32
CA GLY A 409 14.85 -2.12 23.94
C GLY A 409 13.85 -2.87 23.05
N PHE A 410 14.11 -2.86 21.74
CA PHE A 410 13.28 -3.55 20.76
C PHE A 410 13.55 -5.06 20.74
N SER A 411 12.48 -5.85 20.66
CA SER A 411 12.51 -7.27 20.32
C SER A 411 12.91 -7.48 18.86
N ASP A 412 13.21 -8.73 18.50
CA ASP A 412 13.42 -9.12 17.09
C ASP A 412 12.19 -8.79 16.23
N ASP A 413 10.99 -8.98 16.79
CA ASP A 413 9.70 -8.63 16.18
C ASP A 413 9.43 -7.11 16.13
N GLY A 414 10.33 -6.26 16.67
CA GLY A 414 10.22 -4.81 16.58
C GLY A 414 9.31 -4.14 17.62
N PHE A 415 9.11 -4.76 18.78
CA PHE A 415 8.37 -4.16 19.89
C PHE A 415 9.28 -3.82 21.07
N ALA A 416 9.05 -2.67 21.71
CA ALA A 416 9.70 -2.30 22.95
C ALA A 416 8.65 -1.98 24.01
N ALA A 417 8.90 -2.36 25.26
CA ALA A 417 8.16 -1.85 26.40
C ALA A 417 8.90 -0.62 26.92
N VAL A 418 8.18 0.47 27.11
CA VAL A 418 8.69 1.76 27.57
C VAL A 418 7.87 2.25 28.73
N LEU A 419 8.52 2.85 29.71
CA LEU A 419 7.85 3.52 30.83
C LEU A 419 7.82 5.02 30.55
N LYS A 420 6.62 5.57 30.35
CA LYS A 420 6.41 7.01 30.17
C LYS A 420 5.87 7.59 31.47
N GLY A 421 6.70 8.38 32.17
CA GLY A 421 6.41 8.95 33.50
C GLY A 421 7.65 8.89 34.38
N ASP A 422 7.55 9.20 35.67
CA ASP A 422 8.72 9.24 36.57
C ASP A 422 8.90 7.91 37.29
N ILE A 423 10.14 7.69 37.74
CA ILE A 423 10.50 6.58 38.62
C ILE A 423 10.80 7.17 39.98
N ASP A 424 10.07 6.70 40.98
CA ASP A 424 10.36 6.91 42.39
C ASP A 424 10.87 5.59 42.99
N PHE A 425 11.65 5.65 44.07
CA PHE A 425 12.04 4.46 44.82
C PHE A 425 11.41 4.55 46.18
N ASP A 426 10.70 3.50 46.59
CA ASP A 426 10.30 3.46 47.99
C ASP A 426 11.50 3.16 48.90
N HIS A 427 11.28 3.34 50.20
CA HIS A 427 12.28 3.12 51.25
C HIS A 427 12.86 1.69 51.26
N SER A 428 12.24 0.74 50.55
CA SER A 428 12.74 -0.63 50.38
C SER A 428 13.56 -0.85 49.12
N GLY A 429 13.83 0.20 48.34
CA GLY A 429 14.60 0.14 47.09
C GLY A 429 13.80 -0.42 45.91
N TRP A 430 12.47 -0.51 46.02
CA TRP A 430 11.62 -0.92 44.91
C TRP A 430 11.21 0.26 44.05
N ILE A 431 11.23 0.06 42.73
CA ILE A 431 10.78 1.05 41.74
C ILE A 431 9.27 1.24 41.87
N ARG A 432 8.84 2.44 42.26
CA ARG A 432 7.49 2.96 42.08
C ARG A 432 7.48 3.83 40.84
N SER A 433 6.93 3.33 39.74
CA SER A 433 6.65 4.20 38.61
C SER A 433 5.38 5.01 38.87
N THR A 434 5.42 6.31 38.56
CA THR A 434 4.22 7.16 38.48
C THR A 434 3.57 7.11 37.09
N GLY A 435 4.26 6.51 36.12
CA GLY A 435 3.82 6.37 34.74
C GLY A 435 3.27 5.00 34.37
N ASP A 436 2.71 4.95 33.17
CA ASP A 436 2.21 3.71 32.56
C ASP A 436 3.27 3.07 31.66
N TRP A 437 3.37 1.74 31.77
CA TRP A 437 4.13 0.97 30.80
C TRP A 437 3.34 0.91 29.48
N GLN A 438 4.02 1.21 28.39
CA GLN A 438 3.46 1.16 27.05
C GLN A 438 4.33 0.25 26.20
N VAL A 439 3.69 -0.46 25.28
CA VAL A 439 4.36 -1.15 24.20
C VAL A 439 4.34 -0.25 23.00
N ILE A 440 5.51 -0.02 22.42
CA ILE A 440 5.66 0.69 21.16
C ILE A 440 6.23 -0.21 20.05
N ASN A 441 5.88 0.09 18.81
CA ASN A 441 6.49 -0.51 17.61
C ASN A 441 7.75 0.27 17.18
N ARG A 442 8.42 -0.15 16.10
CA ARG A 442 9.61 0.55 15.54
C ARG A 442 9.32 1.97 15.02
N HIS A 443 8.05 2.32 14.84
CA HIS A 443 7.60 3.67 14.50
C HIS A 443 7.31 4.52 15.76
N PHE A 444 7.52 3.94 16.94
CA PHE A 444 7.26 4.56 18.24
C PHE A 444 5.78 4.81 18.53
N ASP A 445 4.88 4.19 17.76
CA ASP A 445 3.44 4.22 18.02
C ASP A 445 3.11 3.29 19.19
N VAL A 446 2.22 3.74 20.07
CA VAL A 446 1.72 2.90 21.18
C VAL A 446 0.80 1.82 20.63
N VAL A 447 1.25 0.58 20.69
CA VAL A 447 0.50 -0.61 20.27
C VAL A 447 -0.40 -1.12 21.41
N LYS A 448 0.06 -1.00 22.66
CA LYS A 448 -0.68 -1.46 23.83
C LYS A 448 -0.23 -0.75 25.10
N SER A 449 -1.16 -0.25 25.89
CA SER A 449 -0.88 0.13 27.27
C SER A 449 -0.90 -1.10 28.18
N LEU A 450 0.13 -1.27 29.00
CA LEU A 450 0.19 -2.29 30.03
C LEU A 450 -0.34 -1.70 31.34
N ASP A 451 -1.15 -2.49 32.04
CA ASP A 451 -1.73 -2.09 33.32
C ASP A 451 -0.63 -1.93 34.39
N SER A 452 -0.22 -0.69 34.62
CA SER A 452 0.81 -0.29 35.59
C SER A 452 0.38 -0.53 37.04
N THR A 453 -0.93 -0.67 37.29
CA THR A 453 -1.44 -0.98 38.63
C THR A 453 -1.14 -2.41 39.02
N ARG A 454 -0.98 -3.31 38.04
CA ARG A 454 -0.81 -4.74 38.23
C ARG A 454 0.62 -5.24 38.01
N TYR A 455 1.37 -4.64 37.08
CA TYR A 455 2.65 -5.18 36.63
C TYR A 455 3.82 -4.21 36.80
N TYR A 456 4.93 -4.72 37.35
CA TYR A 456 6.26 -4.14 37.17
C TYR A 456 6.98 -4.89 36.04
N VAL A 457 7.39 -4.21 34.97
CA VAL A 457 8.26 -4.83 33.96
C VAL A 457 9.69 -4.84 34.50
N VAL A 458 10.18 -6.02 34.89
CA VAL A 458 11.40 -6.13 35.71
C VAL A 458 12.66 -6.28 34.87
N HIS A 459 12.57 -6.81 33.65
CA HIS A 459 13.76 -7.07 32.84
C HIS A 459 13.77 -6.30 31.52
N GLN A 460 14.84 -5.50 31.38
CA GLN A 460 15.17 -4.63 30.25
C GLN A 460 15.52 -5.37 28.94
N SER A 461 14.92 -6.53 28.63
CA SER A 461 15.17 -7.17 27.33
C SER A 461 14.04 -8.10 26.89
N PHE A 462 13.45 -7.83 25.72
CA PHE A 462 12.68 -8.82 24.96
C PHE A 462 13.65 -9.84 24.35
N ARG A 463 14.02 -10.89 25.10
CA ARG A 463 14.72 -12.04 24.52
C ARG A 463 13.77 -13.23 24.43
N GLY A 464 13.74 -13.86 23.27
CA GLY A 464 12.82 -14.97 22.96
C GLY A 464 11.36 -14.54 22.82
N ASN A 465 11.09 -13.29 22.40
CA ASN A 465 9.74 -12.74 22.23
C ASN A 465 8.85 -12.90 23.48
N ARG A 466 9.46 -12.68 24.65
CA ARG A 466 8.79 -12.70 25.96
C ARG A 466 9.17 -11.46 26.76
N LEU A 467 8.17 -10.88 27.41
CA LEU A 467 8.34 -9.79 28.37
C LEU A 467 8.13 -10.35 29.78
N ILE A 468 9.14 -10.29 30.64
CA ILE A 468 9.05 -10.74 32.02
C ILE A 468 8.49 -9.61 32.88
N PHE A 469 7.46 -9.93 33.66
CA PHE A 469 6.83 -9.01 34.59
C PHE A 469 6.80 -9.59 36.00
N LEU A 470 6.70 -8.69 36.98
CA LEU A 470 6.45 -9.00 38.38
C LEU A 470 5.07 -8.45 38.74
N ASP A 471 4.21 -9.32 39.20
CA ASP A 471 2.86 -8.97 39.64
C ASP A 471 2.93 -8.30 41.01
N ARG A 472 2.30 -7.13 41.13
CA ARG A 472 2.39 -6.26 42.31
C ARG A 472 1.71 -6.86 43.54
N ASP A 473 0.62 -7.59 43.34
CA ASP A 473 -0.19 -8.14 44.44
C ASP A 473 0.48 -9.39 45.03
N THR A 474 1.06 -10.22 44.17
CA THR A 474 1.64 -11.50 44.58
C THR A 474 3.15 -11.45 44.81
N ASN A 475 3.82 -10.41 44.30
CA ASN A 475 5.28 -10.31 44.24
C ASN A 475 5.92 -11.54 43.56
N LYS A 476 5.28 -12.05 42.50
CA LYS A 476 5.73 -13.20 41.71
C LYS A 476 5.97 -12.82 40.25
N TYR A 477 6.91 -13.51 39.63
CA TYR A 477 7.28 -13.33 38.24
C TYR A 477 6.40 -14.16 37.30
N GLY A 478 6.04 -13.54 36.18
CA GLY A 478 5.35 -14.13 35.04
C GLY A 478 5.96 -13.66 33.71
N ALA A 479 5.35 -14.07 32.60
CA ALA A 479 5.78 -13.65 31.27
C ALA A 479 4.58 -13.39 30.33
N LEU A 480 4.73 -12.35 29.52
CA LEU A 480 3.83 -12.02 28.41
C LEU A 480 4.44 -12.50 27.08
N ASP A 481 3.59 -12.88 26.11
CA ASP A 481 4.02 -13.12 24.73
C ASP A 481 4.27 -11.82 23.94
N GLY A 482 4.70 -11.94 22.68
CA GLY A 482 4.87 -10.80 21.77
C GLY A 482 3.58 -10.05 21.41
N ARG A 483 2.42 -10.57 21.82
CA ARG A 483 1.10 -9.89 21.75
C ARG A 483 0.65 -9.38 23.13
N PHE A 484 1.53 -9.46 24.11
CA PHE A 484 1.35 -9.00 25.48
C PHE A 484 0.21 -9.71 26.22
N ASN A 485 -0.02 -10.98 25.90
CA ASN A 485 -0.92 -11.85 26.66
C ASN A 485 -0.11 -12.60 27.71
N VAL A 486 -0.69 -12.77 28.91
CA VAL A 486 -0.07 -13.59 29.97
C VAL A 486 -0.01 -15.04 29.51
N VAL A 487 1.19 -15.49 29.17
CA VAL A 487 1.47 -16.89 28.79
C VAL A 487 2.07 -17.68 29.93
N ILE A 488 2.70 -16.99 30.89
CA ILE A 488 3.15 -17.56 32.14
C ILE A 488 2.55 -16.71 33.27
N PRO A 489 1.61 -17.25 34.06
CA PRO A 489 1.05 -16.51 35.18
C PRO A 489 2.12 -16.19 36.21
N ALA A 490 1.94 -15.09 36.93
CA ALA A 490 2.84 -14.68 38.01
C ALA A 490 2.78 -15.66 39.18
N LYS A 491 3.68 -16.64 39.19
CA LYS A 491 3.72 -17.68 40.23
C LYS A 491 5.12 -18.07 40.68
N TYR A 492 6.16 -17.53 40.06
CA TYR A 492 7.56 -17.85 40.37
C TYR A 492 8.18 -16.78 41.26
N ASP A 493 9.03 -17.16 42.21
CA ASP A 493 9.79 -16.21 43.03
C ASP A 493 10.90 -15.52 42.24
N SER A 494 11.41 -16.17 41.20
CA SER A 494 12.29 -15.56 40.20
C SER A 494 12.09 -16.22 38.84
N LEU A 495 12.28 -15.46 37.77
CA LEU A 495 12.22 -15.93 36.41
C LEU A 495 13.36 -15.30 35.59
N ASP A 496 14.29 -16.12 35.13
CA ASP A 496 15.39 -15.69 34.29
C ASP A 496 14.92 -15.41 32.85
N ARG A 497 15.79 -14.76 32.07
CA ARG A 497 15.56 -14.49 30.65
C ARG A 497 15.40 -15.79 29.85
N PHE A 498 14.52 -15.76 28.85
CA PHE A 498 14.39 -16.87 27.91
C PHE A 498 15.62 -16.97 27.02
N ASP A 499 16.17 -18.18 26.92
CA ASP A 499 17.16 -18.50 25.91
C ASP A 499 16.47 -18.56 24.55
N ALA A 500 16.86 -17.65 23.64
CA ALA A 500 16.25 -17.55 22.32
C ALA A 500 16.45 -18.81 21.45
N LYS A 501 17.50 -19.60 21.70
CA LYS A 501 17.78 -20.83 20.96
C LYS A 501 17.03 -22.02 21.53
N LEU A 502 16.87 -22.08 22.85
CA LEU A 502 16.26 -23.23 23.53
C LEU A 502 14.76 -23.05 23.79
N GLY A 503 14.26 -21.82 23.80
CA GLY A 503 12.88 -21.52 24.16
C GLY A 503 12.56 -21.86 25.62
N THR A 504 13.57 -21.89 26.49
CA THR A 504 13.41 -22.17 27.92
C THR A 504 13.93 -21.04 28.79
N ALA A 505 13.44 -20.96 30.02
CA ALA A 505 13.93 -20.06 31.06
C ALA A 505 14.14 -20.83 32.36
N LYS A 506 15.05 -20.36 33.22
CA LYS A 506 15.15 -20.87 34.57
C LYS A 506 14.14 -20.14 35.46
N ALA A 507 13.29 -20.89 36.15
CA ALA A 507 12.36 -20.34 37.12
C ALA A 507 12.61 -20.97 38.49
N CYS A 508 12.48 -20.16 39.54
CA CYS A 508 12.70 -20.63 40.91
C CYS A 508 11.52 -20.29 41.80
N ASN A 509 11.28 -21.15 42.78
CA ASN A 509 10.33 -20.96 43.87
C ASN A 509 11.07 -21.03 45.21
N LYS A 510 10.67 -20.21 46.17
CA LYS A 510 11.14 -20.28 47.54
C LYS A 510 10.29 -21.27 48.32
N THR A 511 10.93 -22.24 48.94
CA THR A 511 10.30 -23.16 49.90
C THR A 511 9.93 -22.41 51.19
N SER A 512 9.09 -23.04 52.02
CA SER A 512 8.76 -22.52 53.37
C SER A 512 9.99 -22.33 54.28
N ARG A 513 11.11 -22.98 53.96
CA ARG A 513 12.40 -22.84 54.66
C ARG A 513 13.32 -21.79 54.04
N GLY A 514 12.83 -21.03 53.06
CA GLY A 514 13.59 -19.98 52.37
C GLY A 514 14.62 -20.49 51.34
N LYS A 515 14.72 -21.80 51.11
CA LYS A 515 15.57 -22.36 50.03
C LYS A 515 14.91 -22.17 48.68
N SER A 516 15.66 -21.73 47.68
CA SER A 516 15.19 -21.65 46.30
C SER A 516 15.33 -22.99 45.60
N GLU A 517 14.23 -23.53 45.08
CA GLU A 517 14.21 -24.67 44.18
C GLU A 517 14.00 -24.15 42.76
N CYS A 518 14.81 -24.61 41.80
CA CYS A 518 14.77 -24.09 40.42
C CYS A 518 14.56 -25.19 39.39
N ALA A 519 13.88 -24.86 38.29
CA ALA A 519 13.72 -25.73 37.12
C ALA A 519 13.88 -24.93 35.82
N GLN A 520 14.22 -25.63 34.73
CA GLN A 520 14.00 -25.11 33.39
C GLN A 520 12.50 -25.20 33.08
N ILE A 521 11.93 -24.14 32.50
CA ILE A 521 10.54 -24.08 32.06
C ILE A 521 10.47 -23.75 30.57
N ASP A 522 9.48 -24.27 29.87
CA ASP A 522 9.21 -23.96 28.46
C ASP A 522 8.51 -22.58 28.30
N MET A 523 8.23 -22.19 27.05
CA MET A 523 7.53 -20.95 26.70
C MET A 523 6.09 -20.83 27.22
N ARG A 524 5.52 -21.91 27.78
CA ARG A 524 4.19 -21.96 28.44
C ARG A 524 4.33 -22.05 29.96
N GLY A 525 5.57 -21.98 30.46
CA GLY A 525 5.93 -22.07 31.85
C GLY A 525 5.73 -23.45 32.46
N LYS A 526 5.79 -24.52 31.66
CA LYS A 526 5.80 -25.90 32.14
C LYS A 526 7.23 -26.34 32.43
N PRO A 527 7.52 -26.95 33.58
CA PRO A 527 8.86 -27.45 33.88
C PRO A 527 9.30 -28.51 32.87
N THR A 528 10.44 -28.31 32.22
CA THR A 528 11.12 -29.31 31.39
C THR A 528 12.08 -30.16 32.21
N THR A 529 12.41 -29.71 33.43
CA THR A 529 13.14 -30.47 34.44
C THR A 529 12.38 -30.45 35.77
N ALA A 530 12.65 -31.40 36.65
CA ALA A 530 12.17 -31.31 38.03
C ALA A 530 12.81 -30.10 38.74
N PHE A 531 12.07 -29.47 39.64
CA PHE A 531 12.61 -28.48 40.57
C PHE A 531 13.60 -29.18 41.51
N ARG A 532 14.81 -28.62 41.63
CA ARG A 532 15.89 -29.13 42.48
C ARG A 532 16.43 -28.06 43.39
#